data_AF-A0A7J4KIB5-F1
#
_entry.id   AF-A0A7J4KIB5-F1
#
_cell.length_a   1.000
_cell.length_b   1.000
_cell.length_c   1.000
_cell.angle_alpha   90.00
_cell.angle_beta   90.00
_cell.angle_gamma   90.00
#
_symmetry.space_group_name_H-M   'P 1'
#
loop_
_entity.id
_entity.type
_entity.pdbx_description
1 polymer ?
#
loop_
_entity_poly.entity_id
_entity_poly.type
_entity_poly.pdbx_seq_one_letter_code
_entity_poly.pdbx_strand_id
1 'polypeptide(L)'
;EERVIYMSTFSKILAPGIRLAWVIAPENVMRKLALCKQAQDLCSPPFSQYIANEFMKSGSMDLHIMKICEMYKPKRDIMMDSMKKYFPEGYICNRPKGGMFAWVTLPEQIDTEAMFLDAFKEKVAYVHGKAFCVDGGGRSAMRLNFSYSTNEQLDTGMKRLGTVIERKMKVLCR
;
A
#
# COMPACT_ATOMS: atom_id res chain seq x y z
N GLU A 1 5.18 -28.30 -13.09
CA GLU A 1 5.98 -27.07 -13.27
C GLU A 1 5.23 -26.08 -14.17
N GLU A 2 5.78 -24.88 -14.42
CA GLU A 2 5.22 -23.87 -15.35
C GLU A 2 3.79 -23.36 -15.05
N ARG A 3 3.44 -23.17 -13.77
CA ARG A 3 2.11 -22.68 -13.36
C ARG A 3 2.10 -21.23 -12.85
N VAL A 4 3.25 -20.56 -12.84
CA VAL A 4 3.40 -19.23 -12.23
C VAL A 4 3.60 -18.16 -13.31
N ILE A 5 2.83 -17.09 -13.20
CA ILE A 5 3.04 -15.84 -13.94
C ILE A 5 3.57 -14.83 -12.93
N TYR A 6 4.84 -14.45 -13.07
CA TYR A 6 5.45 -13.42 -12.24
C TYR A 6 5.26 -12.05 -12.90
N MET A 7 4.79 -11.07 -12.14
CA MET A 7 4.65 -9.69 -12.59
C MET A 7 5.37 -8.76 -11.64
N SER A 8 6.08 -7.78 -12.19
CA SER A 8 6.72 -6.73 -11.40
C SER A 8 6.78 -5.42 -12.16
N THR A 9 7.12 -4.34 -11.46
CA THR A 9 7.00 -2.98 -11.99
C THR A 9 8.04 -2.02 -11.45
N PHE A 10 8.47 -1.09 -12.30
CA PHE A 10 9.30 0.06 -11.93
C PHE A 10 8.55 1.12 -11.10
N SER A 11 7.23 0.98 -10.92
CA SER A 11 6.40 2.02 -10.31
C SER A 11 6.75 2.37 -8.87
N LYS A 12 7.45 1.49 -8.13
CA LYS A 12 7.82 1.69 -6.72
C LYS A 12 9.32 1.53 -6.45
N ILE A 13 10.08 1.17 -7.47
CA ILE A 13 11.55 0.99 -7.41
C ILE A 13 12.29 1.98 -8.31
N LEU A 14 11.56 2.83 -9.05
CA LEU A 14 12.12 3.89 -9.88
C LEU A 14 11.16 5.09 -9.89
N ALA A 15 10.08 5.02 -10.69
CA ALA A 15 9.05 6.06 -10.70
C ALA A 15 7.75 5.55 -11.34
N PRO A 16 6.57 5.92 -10.79
CA PRO A 16 5.29 5.52 -11.36
C PRO A 16 5.04 6.13 -12.75
N GLY A 17 5.61 7.30 -13.06
CA GLY A 17 5.45 8.01 -14.33
C GLY A 17 6.07 7.32 -15.55
N ILE A 18 7.01 6.38 -15.33
CA ILE A 18 7.64 5.62 -16.43
C ILE A 18 6.66 4.62 -17.05
N ARG A 19 5.58 4.27 -16.33
CA ARG A 19 4.53 3.31 -16.76
C ARG A 19 5.09 1.99 -17.29
N LEU A 20 6.19 1.50 -16.70
CA LEU A 20 6.86 0.29 -17.15
C LEU A 20 6.78 -0.84 -16.11
N ALA A 21 6.56 -2.04 -16.64
CA ALA A 21 6.43 -3.29 -15.90
C ALA A 21 6.95 -4.43 -16.78
N TRP A 22 7.18 -5.59 -16.17
CA TRP A 22 7.57 -6.81 -16.87
C TRP A 22 6.79 -8.01 -16.36
N VAL A 23 6.65 -9.00 -17.23
CA VAL A 23 5.98 -10.27 -16.96
C VAL A 23 6.94 -11.40 -17.34
N ILE A 24 7.07 -12.38 -16.47
CA ILE A 24 7.80 -13.64 -16.71
C ILE A 24 6.78 -14.76 -16.57
N ALA A 25 6.56 -15.51 -17.65
CA ALA A 25 5.57 -16.58 -17.71
C ALA A 25 6.03 -17.69 -18.67
N PRO A 26 5.41 -18.88 -18.64
CA PRO A 26 5.65 -19.94 -19.62
C PRO A 26 5.48 -19.44 -21.06
N GLU A 27 6.24 -20.00 -21.99
CA GLU A 27 6.33 -19.46 -23.35
C GLU A 27 4.97 -19.42 -24.08
N ASN A 28 4.16 -20.47 -23.92
CA ASN A 28 2.81 -20.54 -24.48
C ASN A 28 1.91 -19.40 -23.97
N VAL A 29 2.04 -19.02 -22.69
CA VAL A 29 1.33 -17.88 -22.10
C VAL A 29 1.88 -16.56 -22.63
N MET A 30 3.21 -16.41 -22.68
CA MET A 30 3.86 -15.18 -23.20
C MET A 30 3.49 -14.88 -24.65
N ARG A 31 3.39 -15.89 -25.51
CA ARG A 31 2.96 -15.72 -26.91
C ARG A 31 1.53 -15.15 -26.99
N LYS A 32 0.61 -15.63 -26.15
CA LYS A 32 -0.76 -15.11 -26.09
C LYS A 32 -0.81 -13.69 -25.53
N LEU A 33 -0.05 -13.42 -24.46
CA LEU A 33 0.05 -12.07 -23.87
C LEU A 33 0.61 -11.05 -24.89
N ALA A 34 1.61 -11.43 -25.69
CA ALA A 34 2.18 -10.56 -26.72
C ALA A 34 1.14 -10.19 -27.80
N LEU A 35 0.36 -11.15 -28.27
CA LEU A 35 -0.74 -10.91 -29.23
C LEU A 35 -1.79 -9.97 -28.64
N CYS A 36 -2.22 -10.22 -27.40
CA CYS A 36 -3.17 -9.33 -26.70
C CYS A 36 -2.61 -7.92 -26.55
N LYS A 37 -1.34 -7.77 -26.16
CA LYS A 37 -0.71 -6.47 -25.98
C LYS A 37 -0.58 -5.72 -27.31
N GLN A 38 -0.15 -6.39 -28.38
CA GLN A 38 -0.07 -5.79 -29.71
C GLN A 38 -1.42 -5.23 -30.16
N ALA A 39 -2.51 -5.97 -29.91
CA ALA A 39 -3.86 -5.53 -30.25
C ALA A 39 -4.38 -4.37 -29.37
N GLN A 40 -3.89 -4.22 -28.14
CA GLN A 40 -4.34 -3.19 -27.19
C GLN A 40 -3.59 -1.86 -27.34
N ASP A 41 -2.26 -1.90 -27.44
CA ASP A 41 -1.43 -0.68 -27.42
C ASP A 41 -0.16 -0.77 -28.28
N LEU A 42 -0.05 -1.78 -29.16
CA LEU A 42 1.11 -2.12 -29.98
C LEU A 42 2.36 -2.52 -29.17
N CYS A 43 2.91 -1.59 -28.39
CA CYS A 43 4.10 -1.81 -27.58
C CYS A 43 4.17 -0.81 -26.41
N SER A 44 4.95 -1.16 -25.39
CA SER A 44 5.29 -0.21 -24.32
C SER A 44 6.21 0.91 -24.86
N PRO A 45 6.16 2.14 -24.33
CA PRO A 45 6.96 3.26 -24.82
C PRO A 45 8.46 2.93 -24.86
N PRO A 46 9.12 2.94 -26.05
CA PRO A 46 10.54 2.58 -26.17
C PRO A 46 11.45 3.49 -25.34
N PHE A 47 11.10 4.76 -25.20
CA PHE A 47 11.84 5.72 -24.39
C PHE A 47 11.89 5.33 -22.90
N SER A 48 10.75 4.94 -22.32
CA SER A 48 10.68 4.43 -20.94
C SER A 48 11.51 3.17 -20.75
N GLN A 49 11.50 2.27 -21.75
CA GLN A 49 12.31 1.04 -21.73
C GLN A 49 13.80 1.37 -21.75
N TYR A 50 14.22 2.34 -22.58
CA TYR A 50 15.61 2.77 -22.67
C TYR A 50 16.09 3.41 -21.36
N ILE A 51 15.30 4.30 -20.74
CA ILE A 51 15.63 4.89 -19.43
C ILE A 51 15.86 3.81 -18.38
N ALA A 52 14.92 2.85 -18.27
CA ALA A 52 15.05 1.77 -17.30
C ALA A 52 16.29 0.91 -17.58
N ASN A 53 16.56 0.59 -18.85
CA ASN A 53 17.73 -0.16 -19.27
C ASN A 53 19.04 0.54 -18.89
N GLU A 54 19.19 1.82 -19.22
CA GLU A 54 20.41 2.58 -18.90
C GLU A 54 20.62 2.75 -17.40
N PHE A 55 19.54 2.97 -16.64
CA PHE A 55 19.61 3.05 -15.18
C PHE A 55 20.02 1.73 -14.52
N MET A 56 19.58 0.59 -15.07
CA MET A 56 20.02 -0.73 -14.61
C MET A 56 21.48 -1.00 -14.98
N LYS A 57 21.90 -0.67 -16.21
CA LYS A 57 23.28 -0.86 -16.68
C LYS A 57 24.30 -0.03 -15.91
N SER A 58 23.91 1.13 -15.38
CA SER A 58 24.80 1.96 -14.58
C SER A 58 25.14 1.37 -13.21
N GLY A 59 24.49 0.27 -12.79
CA GLY A 59 24.65 -0.32 -11.45
C GLY A 59 23.98 0.48 -10.32
N SER A 60 23.21 1.51 -10.66
CA SER A 60 22.61 2.44 -9.67
C SER A 60 21.34 1.92 -9.02
N MET A 61 20.73 0.86 -9.57
CA MET A 61 19.45 0.32 -9.11
C MET A 61 19.49 -0.10 -7.64
N ASP A 62 20.49 -0.89 -7.23
CA ASP A 62 20.57 -1.40 -5.87
C ASP A 62 20.80 -0.29 -4.85
N LEU A 63 21.68 0.68 -5.16
CA LEU A 63 21.89 1.87 -4.35
C LEU A 63 20.61 2.69 -4.20
N HIS A 64 19.81 2.81 -5.27
CA HIS A 64 18.54 3.51 -5.23
C HIS A 64 17.49 2.78 -4.39
N ILE A 65 17.41 1.45 -4.50
CA ILE A 65 16.52 0.63 -3.67
C ILE A 65 16.89 0.76 -2.19
N MET A 66 18.17 0.75 -1.84
CA MET A 66 18.61 0.98 -0.45
C MET A 66 18.14 2.33 0.09
N LYS A 67 18.26 3.40 -0.71
CA LYS A 67 17.74 4.73 -0.33
C LYS A 67 16.23 4.74 -0.13
N ILE A 68 15.46 4.02 -0.96
CA ILE A 68 14.00 3.88 -0.77
C ILE A 68 13.71 3.18 0.56
N CYS A 69 14.43 2.10 0.87
CA CYS A 69 14.27 1.37 2.12
C CYS A 69 14.60 2.24 3.35
N GLU A 70 15.71 2.99 3.30
CA GLU A 70 16.12 3.93 4.35
C GLU A 70 15.09 5.03 4.57
N MET A 71 14.42 5.49 3.50
CA MET A 71 13.37 6.50 3.58
C MET A 71 12.07 5.95 4.19
N TYR A 72 11.64 4.75 3.82
CA TYR A 72 10.33 4.21 4.23
C TYR A 72 10.35 3.48 5.57
N LYS A 73 11.48 2.90 5.96
CA LYS A 73 11.62 2.20 7.25
C LYS A 73 11.24 3.07 8.47
N PRO A 74 11.78 4.30 8.65
CA PRO A 74 11.40 5.14 9.78
C PRO A 74 9.92 5.54 9.73
N LYS A 75 9.36 5.80 8.54
CA LYS A 75 7.93 6.12 8.40
C LYS A 75 7.03 4.99 8.87
N ARG A 76 7.36 3.75 8.50
CA ARG A 76 6.67 2.56 9.00
C ARG A 76 6.76 2.51 10.53
N ASP A 77 7.96 2.64 11.07
CA ASP A 77 8.19 2.49 12.51
C ASP A 77 7.44 3.55 13.31
N ILE A 78 7.46 4.81 12.86
CA ILE A 78 6.65 5.90 13.43
C ILE A 78 5.17 5.56 13.40
N MET A 79 4.61 5.13 12.27
CA MET A 79 3.19 4.75 12.21
C MET A 79 2.86 3.63 13.21
N MET A 80 3.71 2.60 13.32
CA MET A 80 3.49 1.48 14.24
C MET A 80 3.53 1.93 15.70
N ASP A 81 4.50 2.78 16.06
CA ASP A 81 4.67 3.22 17.44
C ASP A 81 3.62 4.27 17.83
N SER A 82 3.21 5.14 16.92
CA SER A 82 2.09 6.06 17.14
C SER A 82 0.76 5.30 17.28
N MET A 83 0.52 4.21 16.55
CA MET A 83 -0.66 3.38 16.77
C MET A 83 -0.66 2.78 18.18
N LYS A 84 0.46 2.20 18.63
CA LYS A 84 0.56 1.67 20.02
C LYS A 84 0.32 2.74 21.08
N LYS A 85 0.74 3.98 20.80
CA LYS A 85 0.61 5.11 21.74
C LYS A 85 -0.82 5.66 21.81
N TYR A 86 -1.55 5.69 20.69
CA TYR A 86 -2.80 6.44 20.60
C TYR A 86 -4.05 5.58 20.35
N PHE A 87 -3.91 4.35 19.85
CA PHE A 87 -5.08 3.51 19.62
C PHE A 87 -5.52 2.84 20.94
N PRO A 88 -6.83 2.75 21.20
CA PRO A 88 -7.34 1.95 22.31
C PRO A 88 -7.03 0.46 22.08
N GLU A 89 -7.05 -0.34 23.16
CA GLU A 89 -6.83 -1.78 23.07
C GLU A 89 -7.87 -2.50 22.18
N GLY A 90 -7.53 -3.69 21.69
CA GLY A 90 -8.44 -4.53 20.90
C GLY A 90 -8.33 -4.39 19.38
N TYR A 91 -7.42 -3.55 18.87
CA TYR A 91 -7.06 -3.59 17.45
C TYR A 91 -5.99 -4.65 17.16
N ILE A 92 -6.04 -5.21 15.95
CA ILE A 92 -5.02 -6.09 15.40
C ILE A 92 -4.40 -5.38 14.20
N CYS A 93 -3.08 -5.35 14.11
CA CYS A 93 -2.37 -4.76 12.97
C CYS A 93 -1.29 -5.71 12.48
N ASN A 94 -1.15 -5.85 11.16
CA ASN A 94 0.05 -6.49 10.62
C ASN A 94 1.28 -5.61 10.91
N ARG A 95 2.43 -6.21 11.22
CA ARG A 95 3.70 -5.48 11.33
C ARG A 95 4.51 -5.69 10.06
N PRO A 96 4.35 -4.84 9.01
CA PRO A 96 4.93 -5.10 7.70
C PRO A 96 6.47 -5.06 7.76
N LYS A 97 7.13 -6.08 7.19
CA LYS A 97 8.58 -6.09 7.04
C LYS A 97 9.07 -5.16 5.91
N GLY A 98 8.18 -4.79 4.99
CA GLY A 98 8.42 -3.87 3.88
C GLY A 98 7.10 -3.46 3.20
N GLY A 99 7.19 -2.76 2.07
CA GLY A 99 6.03 -2.23 1.35
C GLY A 99 5.64 -0.83 1.79
N MET A 100 4.35 -0.48 1.65
CA MET A 100 3.85 0.89 1.85
C MET A 100 2.62 0.96 2.77
N PHE A 101 2.11 -0.19 3.22
CA PHE A 101 0.81 -0.26 3.87
C PHE A 101 0.84 -1.07 5.17
N ALA A 102 0.03 -0.60 6.12
CA ALA A 102 -0.41 -1.36 7.27
C ALA A 102 -1.90 -1.69 7.11
N TRP A 103 -2.27 -2.87 7.59
CA TRP A 103 -3.63 -3.38 7.63
C TRP A 103 -4.04 -3.50 9.09
N VAL A 104 -5.04 -2.72 9.46
CA VAL A 104 -5.57 -2.67 10.83
C VAL A 104 -6.96 -3.26 10.82
N THR A 105 -7.24 -4.15 11.77
CA THR A 105 -8.56 -4.71 12.04
C THR A 105 -8.98 -4.23 13.43
N LEU A 106 -10.12 -3.55 13.49
CA LEU A 106 -10.77 -3.11 14.72
C LEU A 106 -11.72 -4.19 15.25
N PRO A 107 -12.25 -4.06 16.47
CA PRO A 107 -13.34 -4.92 16.95
C PRO A 107 -14.49 -4.98 15.94
N GLU A 108 -15.11 -6.15 15.80
CA GLU A 108 -16.10 -6.44 14.74
C GLU A 108 -17.30 -5.49 14.72
N GLN A 109 -17.62 -4.90 15.87
CA GLN A 109 -18.72 -3.96 16.04
C GLN A 109 -18.45 -2.60 15.36
N ILE A 110 -17.19 -2.30 15.02
CA ILE A 110 -16.82 -1.04 14.36
C ILE A 110 -16.85 -1.24 12.84
N ASP A 111 -17.76 -0.53 12.17
CA ASP A 111 -17.77 -0.42 10.72
C ASP A 111 -16.84 0.72 10.28
N THR A 112 -15.72 0.36 9.64
CA THR A 112 -14.71 1.33 9.17
C THR A 112 -15.20 2.19 7.99
N GLU A 113 -16.19 1.73 7.24
CA GLU A 113 -16.80 2.55 6.19
C GLU A 113 -17.66 3.64 6.82
N ALA A 114 -18.49 3.27 7.80
CA ALA A 114 -19.33 4.24 8.52
C ALA A 114 -18.49 5.22 9.38
N MET A 115 -17.36 4.75 9.92
CA MET A 115 -16.42 5.58 10.68
C MET A 115 -15.66 6.60 9.81
N PHE A 116 -15.58 6.38 8.49
CA PHE A 116 -14.75 7.20 7.60
C PHE A 116 -15.11 8.69 7.66
N LEU A 117 -16.40 9.03 7.71
CA LEU A 117 -16.83 10.43 7.79
C LEU A 117 -16.36 11.12 9.08
N ASP A 118 -16.31 10.41 10.20
CA ASP A 118 -15.83 10.97 11.46
C ASP A 118 -14.31 11.14 11.46
N ALA A 119 -13.59 10.19 10.87
CA ALA A 119 -12.16 10.32 10.63
C ALA A 119 -11.84 11.52 9.72
N PHE A 120 -12.61 11.69 8.65
CA PHE A 120 -12.46 12.80 7.71
C PHE A 120 -12.69 14.16 8.38
N LYS A 121 -13.68 14.28 9.27
CA LYS A 121 -13.90 15.50 10.08
C LYS A 121 -12.71 15.84 10.98
N GLU A 122 -12.02 14.82 11.50
CA GLU A 122 -10.77 14.99 12.24
C GLU A 122 -9.55 15.21 11.33
N LYS A 123 -9.74 15.40 10.03
CA LYS A 123 -8.68 15.62 9.04
C LYS A 123 -7.68 14.45 8.99
N VAL A 124 -8.19 13.22 9.03
CA VAL A 124 -7.44 11.99 8.75
C VAL A 124 -8.25 11.10 7.83
N ALA A 125 -7.58 10.41 6.89
CA ALA A 125 -8.22 9.54 5.93
C ALA A 125 -7.51 8.18 5.84
N TYR A 126 -8.27 7.15 5.53
CA TYR A 126 -7.80 5.78 5.28
C TYR A 126 -8.68 5.15 4.19
N VAL A 127 -8.34 3.94 3.74
CA VAL A 127 -9.23 3.16 2.85
C VAL A 127 -9.89 2.08 3.66
N HIS A 128 -11.23 2.05 3.70
CA HIS A 128 -11.99 1.03 4.42
C HIS A 128 -11.78 -0.36 3.78
N GLY A 129 -11.83 -1.40 4.61
CA GLY A 129 -11.38 -2.75 4.27
C GLY A 129 -12.31 -3.45 3.27
N LYS A 130 -13.61 -3.15 3.31
CA LYS A 130 -14.60 -3.71 2.36
C LYS A 130 -14.20 -3.54 0.90
N ALA A 131 -13.51 -2.44 0.56
CA ALA A 131 -13.04 -2.20 -0.80
C ALA A 131 -12.00 -3.25 -1.32
N PHE A 132 -11.45 -4.08 -0.43
CA PHE A 132 -10.46 -5.11 -0.75
C PHE A 132 -10.99 -6.55 -0.62
N CYS A 133 -12.26 -6.75 -0.25
CA CYS A 133 -12.86 -8.06 0.00
C CYS A 133 -14.04 -8.30 -0.95
N VAL A 134 -13.92 -9.30 -1.83
CA VAL A 134 -14.96 -9.64 -2.83
C VAL A 134 -16.13 -10.44 -2.26
N ASP A 135 -15.96 -10.99 -1.07
CA ASP A 135 -16.91 -11.84 -0.33
C ASP A 135 -17.74 -11.06 0.70
N GLY A 136 -17.61 -9.73 0.75
CA GLY A 136 -18.26 -8.88 1.75
C GLY A 136 -17.53 -8.81 3.09
N GLY A 137 -16.32 -9.37 3.20
CA GLY A 137 -15.45 -9.25 4.37
C GLY A 137 -14.87 -7.83 4.58
N GLY A 138 -14.00 -7.68 5.58
CA GLY A 138 -13.22 -6.46 5.78
C GLY A 138 -13.98 -5.27 6.38
N ARG A 139 -15.19 -5.48 6.92
CA ARG A 139 -16.01 -4.43 7.54
C ARG A 139 -15.29 -3.65 8.65
N SER A 140 -14.61 -4.35 9.55
CA SER A 140 -13.85 -3.74 10.66
C SER A 140 -12.39 -3.45 10.30
N ALA A 141 -11.99 -3.68 9.05
CA ALA A 141 -10.61 -3.53 8.63
C ALA A 141 -10.37 -2.22 7.86
N MET A 142 -9.15 -1.72 7.87
CA MET A 142 -8.75 -0.54 7.10
C MET A 142 -7.29 -0.63 6.67
N ARG A 143 -6.99 0.00 5.53
CA ARG A 143 -5.63 0.14 5.01
C ARG A 143 -5.08 1.53 5.30
N LEU A 144 -3.93 1.58 5.96
CA LEU A 144 -3.18 2.80 6.25
C LEU A 144 -1.92 2.85 5.37
N ASN A 145 -1.58 4.03 4.85
CA ASN A 145 -0.37 4.25 4.05
C ASN A 145 0.66 5.06 4.83
N PHE A 146 1.92 4.62 4.85
CA PHE A 146 3.02 5.34 5.50
C PHE A 146 4.02 5.95 4.52
N SER A 147 3.94 5.68 3.21
CA SER A 147 5.00 6.07 2.27
C SER A 147 5.02 7.57 1.95
N TYR A 148 3.86 8.19 1.82
CA TYR A 148 3.76 9.56 1.29
C TYR A 148 3.85 10.63 2.39
N SER A 149 3.04 10.52 3.44
CA SER A 149 2.96 11.48 4.55
C SER A 149 4.31 11.75 5.22
N THR A 150 4.53 12.95 5.73
CA THR A 150 5.71 13.26 6.55
C THR A 150 5.68 12.53 7.89
N ASN A 151 6.81 12.47 8.58
CA ASN A 151 6.93 11.84 9.89
C ASN A 151 5.95 12.46 10.91
N GLU A 152 5.82 13.78 10.90
CA GLU A 152 4.95 14.55 11.79
C GLU A 152 3.47 14.33 11.45
N GLN A 153 3.16 14.25 10.16
CA GLN A 153 1.81 13.93 9.67
C GLN A 153 1.40 12.51 10.06
N LEU A 154 2.34 11.56 10.09
CA LEU A 154 2.07 10.18 10.54
C LEU A 154 1.68 10.15 12.01
N ASP A 155 2.47 10.75 12.91
CA ASP A 155 2.15 10.78 14.33
C ASP A 155 0.82 11.50 14.59
N THR A 156 0.64 12.68 13.98
CA THR A 156 -0.58 13.49 14.11
C THR A 156 -1.80 12.75 13.56
N GLY A 157 -1.66 12.09 12.41
CA GLY A 157 -2.73 11.31 11.77
C GLY A 157 -3.14 10.11 12.62
N MET A 158 -2.18 9.37 13.17
CA MET A 158 -2.48 8.24 14.07
C MET A 158 -3.12 8.72 15.38
N LYS A 159 -2.68 9.85 15.93
CA LYS A 159 -3.34 10.46 17.11
C LYS A 159 -4.81 10.77 16.85
N ARG A 160 -5.10 11.47 15.74
CA ARG A 160 -6.47 11.82 15.33
C ARG A 160 -7.33 10.59 15.12
N LEU A 161 -6.78 9.58 14.45
CA LEU A 161 -7.49 8.34 14.18
C LEU A 161 -7.77 7.57 15.48
N GLY A 162 -6.82 7.53 16.41
CA GLY A 162 -7.00 6.97 17.76
C GLY A 162 -8.18 7.60 18.50
N THR A 163 -8.28 8.94 18.49
CA THR A 163 -9.42 9.66 19.09
C THR A 163 -10.78 9.29 18.46
N VAL A 164 -10.81 9.02 17.15
CA VAL A 164 -12.04 8.59 16.47
C VAL A 164 -12.42 7.17 16.89
N ILE A 165 -11.44 6.26 16.90
CA ILE A 165 -11.65 4.86 17.30
C ILE A 165 -12.13 4.79 18.75
N GLU A 166 -11.49 5.52 19.66
CA GLU A 166 -11.86 5.56 21.08
C GLU A 166 -13.32 6.04 21.28
N ARG A 167 -13.72 7.10 20.55
CA ARG A 167 -15.11 7.58 20.57
C ARG A 167 -16.10 6.51 20.08
N LYS A 168 -15.77 5.79 19.01
CA LYS A 168 -16.63 4.70 18.49
C LYS A 168 -16.74 3.54 19.47
N MET A 169 -15.65 3.18 20.14
CA MET A 169 -15.67 2.13 21.16
C MET A 169 -16.53 2.49 22.38
N LYS A 170 -16.44 3.73 22.88
CA LYS A 170 -17.25 4.18 24.03
C LYS A 170 -18.75 4.16 23.77
N VAL A 171 -19.18 4.42 22.53
CA VAL A 171 -20.60 4.37 22.15
C VAL A 171 -21.12 2.93 22.15
N LEU A 172 -20.28 1.94 21.87
CA LEU A 172 -20.66 0.52 21.83
C LEU A 172 -20.71 -0.15 23.21
N CYS A 173 -20.02 0.40 24.21
CA CYS A 173 -20.04 -0.09 25.60
C CYS A 173 -21.22 0.47 26.44
N ARG A 174 -22.07 1.33 25.85
CA ARG A 174 -23.30 1.83 26.46
C ARG A 174 -24.51 1.15 25.83
#